data_AF-A0A8T3T686-F1
#
_entry.id   AF-A0A8T3T686-F1
#
_cell.length_a   1.000
_cell.length_b   1.000
_cell.length_c   1.000
_cell.angle_alpha   90.00
_cell.angle_beta   90.00
_cell.angle_gamma   90.00
#
_symmetry.space_group_name_H-M   'P 1'
#
loop_
_entity.id
_entity.type
_entity.pdbx_description
1 polymer ?
#
loop_
_entity_poly.entity_id
_entity_poly.type
_entity_poly.pdbx_seq_one_letter_code
_entity_poly.pdbx_strand_id
1 'polypeptide(L)' 'MVALVRRLSGVRRVGHGGTLDPFAAGVLPLFLGTATRLVEYHLADEKAYRALVSFGARSTT' A
#
# COMPACT_ATOMS: atom_id res chain seq x y z
N MET A 1 -7.50 -1.63 -3.88
CA MET A 1 -6.66 -2.83 -4.15
C MET A 1 -7.03 -4.07 -3.34
N VAL A 2 -7.07 -4.03 -2.00
CA VAL A 2 -7.41 -5.21 -1.16
C VAL A 2 -8.70 -5.91 -1.59
N ALA A 3 -9.77 -5.14 -1.86
CA ALA A 3 -11.05 -5.70 -2.30
C ALA A 3 -10.96 -6.43 -3.65
N LEU A 4 -10.22 -5.87 -4.60
CA LEU A 4 -9.97 -6.49 -5.90
C LEU A 4 -9.23 -7.81 -5.74
N VAL A 5 -8.12 -7.82 -4.97
CA VAL A 5 -7.33 -9.04 -4.76
C VAL A 5 -8.10 -10.09 -3.97
N ARG A 6 -8.90 -9.71 -2.97
CA ARG A 6 -9.82 -10.63 -2.29
C ARG A 6 -10.78 -11.30 -3.28
N ARG A 7 -11.35 -10.53 -4.21
CA ARG A 7 -12.26 -11.06 -5.23
C ARG A 7 -11.54 -12.00 -6.20
N LEU A 8 -10.36 -11.62 -6.69
CA LEU A 8 -9.62 -12.39 -7.69
C LEU A 8 -8.98 -13.66 -7.13
N SER A 9 -8.49 -13.61 -5.89
CA SER A 9 -7.81 -14.75 -5.24
C SER A 9 -8.76 -15.71 -4.53
N GLY A 10 -10.01 -15.31 -4.25
CA GLY A 10 -10.94 -16.07 -3.41
C GLY A 10 -10.54 -16.15 -1.93
N VAL A 11 -9.41 -15.55 -1.53
CA VAL A 11 -8.93 -15.60 -0.15
C VAL A 11 -9.70 -14.59 0.70
N ARG A 12 -10.39 -15.07 1.74
CA ARG A 12 -11.24 -14.21 2.59
C ARG A 12 -10.44 -13.17 3.38
N ARG A 13 -9.28 -13.54 3.91
CA ARG A 13 -8.41 -12.67 4.73
C ARG A 13 -7.31 -12.08 3.86
N VAL A 14 -7.42 -10.79 3.53
CA VAL A 14 -6.41 -10.04 2.75
C VAL A 14 -6.11 -8.73 3.47
N GLY A 15 -4.83 -8.41 3.65
CA GLY A 15 -4.34 -7.15 4.22
C GLY A 15 -3.27 -6.52 3.34
N HIS A 16 -2.87 -5.29 3.67
CA HIS A 16 -1.78 -4.57 2.99
C HIS A 16 -0.67 -4.17 3.96
N GLY A 17 0.56 -4.06 3.47
CA GLY A 17 1.75 -3.67 4.24
C GLY A 17 1.92 -2.18 4.51
N GLY A 18 0.98 -1.37 4.04
CA GLY A 18 0.99 0.09 4.16
C GLY A 18 -0.06 0.70 3.23
N THR A 19 -0.26 2.01 3.33
CA THR A 19 -1.19 2.74 2.47
C THR A 19 -0.39 3.54 1.43
N LEU A 20 -0.81 3.50 0.17
CA LEU A 20 -0.39 4.48 -0.83
C LEU A 20 -1.46 5.56 -0.91
N ASP A 21 -1.02 6.82 -1.00
CA ASP A 21 -1.93 7.92 -1.27
C ASP A 21 -2.67 7.68 -2.60
N PRO A 22 -3.96 8.08 -2.74
CA PRO A 22 -4.74 7.80 -3.93
C PRO A 22 -4.14 8.35 -5.24
N PHE A 23 -3.37 9.44 -5.16
CA PHE A 23 -2.68 10.04 -6.32
C PHE A 23 -1.33 9.39 -6.62
N ALA A 24 -0.80 8.59 -5.69
CA ALA A 24 0.48 7.91 -5.84
C ALA A 24 0.30 6.58 -6.58
N ALA A 25 1.33 6.21 -7.34
CA ALA A 25 1.48 4.87 -7.89
C ALA A 25 2.74 4.24 -7.30
N GLY A 26 2.81 2.91 -7.29
CA GLY A 26 3.99 2.20 -6.81
C GLY A 26 3.67 0.82 -6.25
N VAL A 27 4.57 0.36 -5.38
CA VAL A 27 4.49 -0.96 -4.76
C VAL A 27 3.54 -0.91 -3.56
N LEU A 28 2.52 -1.77 -3.56
CA LEU A 28 1.61 -2.00 -2.44
C LEU A 28 1.64 -3.49 -2.05
N PRO A 29 2.42 -3.88 -1.05
CA PRO A 29 2.51 -5.28 -0.62
C PRO A 29 1.16 -5.76 -0.07
N LEU A 30 0.72 -6.92 -0.54
CA LEU A 30 -0.53 -7.55 -0.14
C LEU A 30 -0.23 -8.91 0.51
N PHE A 31 -0.91 -9.15 1.63
CA PHE A 31 -0.72 -10.34 2.45
C PHE A 31 -2.03 -11.12 2.45
N LEU A 32 -1.96 -12.42 2.16
CA LEU A 32 -3.11 -13.29 1.99
C LEU A 32 -3.13 -14.36 3.10
N GLY A 33 -4.31 -14.65 3.64
CA GLY A 33 -4.50 -15.70 4.64
C GLY A 33 -3.68 -15.48 5.90
N THR A 34 -2.95 -16.51 6.33
CA THR A 34 -2.09 -16.48 7.52
C THR A 34 -0.94 -15.48 7.40
N ALA A 35 -0.47 -15.19 6.17
CA ALA A 35 0.60 -14.22 5.92
C ALA A 35 0.23 -12.80 6.36
N THR A 36 -1.06 -12.48 6.53
CA THR A 36 -1.48 -11.18 7.08
C THR A 36 -0.95 -10.90 8.49
N ARG A 37 -0.54 -11.93 9.23
CA ARG A 37 0.14 -11.77 10.52
C ARG A 37 1.54 -11.16 10.39
N LEU A 38 2.13 -11.20 9.19
CA LEU A 38 3.48 -10.68 8.96
C LEU A 38 3.51 -9.19 8.59
N VAL A 39 2.33 -8.55 8.44
CA VAL A 39 2.22 -7.13 8.07
C VAL A 39 3.02 -6.24 9.01
N GLU A 40 3.01 -6.53 10.31
CA GLU A 40 3.69 -5.73 11.34
C GLU A 40 5.22 -5.68 11.14
N TYR A 41 5.83 -6.74 10.61
CA TYR A 41 7.26 -6.77 10.31
C TYR A 41 7.60 -5.93 9.08
N HIS A 42 6.65 -5.76 8.15
CA HIS A 42 6.87 -4.99 6.92
C HIS A 42 6.71 -3.46 7.12
N LEU A 43 6.12 -3.03 8.24
CA LEU A 43 5.93 -1.61 8.52
C LEU A 43 7.25 -0.88 8.74
N ALA A 44 8.27 -1.57 9.25
CA ALA A 44 9.59 -1.01 9.52
C ALA A 44 10.55 -1.04 8.30
N ASP A 45 10.14 -1.67 7.20
CA ASP A 45 10.98 -1.77 6.01
C ASP A 45 11.20 -0.39 5.37
N GLU A 46 12.42 -0.16 4.88
CA GLU A 46 12.76 1.04 4.14
C GLU A 46 11.91 1.18 2.87
N LYS A 47 11.50 2.41 2.57
CA LYS A 47 10.70 2.74 1.38
C LYS A 47 11.35 3.87 0.62
N ALA A 48 11.48 3.68 -0.69
CA ALA A 48 12.00 4.68 -1.60
C ALA A 48 10.85 5.25 -2.45
N TYR A 49 10.85 6.55 -2.63
CA TYR A 49 9.84 7.27 -3.41
C TYR A 49 10.52 8.13 -4.47
N ARG A 50 9.88 8.23 -5.62
CA ARG A 50 10.18 9.26 -6.62
C ARG A 50 8.99 10.20 -6.70
N ALA A 51 9.24 11.48 -6.43
CA ALA A 51 8.21 12.50 -6.43
C ALA A 51 8.63 13.68 -7.32
N LEU A 52 7.62 14.41 -7.82
CA LEU A 52 7.78 15.71 -8.44
C LEU A 52 7.14 16.74 -7.52
N VAL A 53 7.86 17.82 -7.21
CA VAL A 53 7.41 18.87 -6.30
C VAL A 53 7.30 20.18 -7.08
N SER A 54 6.20 20.90 -6.89
CA SER A 54 6.00 22.24 -7.46
C SER A 54 6.34 23.31 -6.43
N PHE A 55 7.45 24.02 -6.63
CA PHE A 55 7.89 25.09 -5.72
C PHE A 55 7.10 26.37 -5.97
N GLY A 56 6.73 27.07 -4.88
CA GLY A 56 5.93 28.31 -4.93
C GLY A 56 4.41 28.09 -5.06
N ALA A 57 3.96 26.83 -5.17
CA ALA A 57 2.55 26.48 -5.20
C ALA A 57 2.09 25.87 -3.86
N ARG A 58 0.80 26.00 -3.54
CA ARG A 58 0.16 25.37 -2.38
C ARG A 58 -1.16 24.72 -2.78
N SER A 59 -1.41 23.55 -2.20
CA SER A 59 -2.68 22.82 -2.24
C SER A 59 -3.17 22.55 -0.81
N THR A 60 -4.47 22.35 -0.61
CA THR A 60 -5.05 21.89 0.67
C THR A 60 -5.04 20.38 0.82
N THR A 61 -4.57 19.68 -0.20
CA THR A 61 -4.38 18.23 -0.26
C THR A 61 -2.94 17.95 -0.65
#